data_AF-A0A7J7FTC9-F1
#
_entry.id   AF-A0A7J7FTC9-F1
#
_cell.length_a   1.000
_cell.length_b   1.000
_cell.length_c   1.000
_cell.angle_alpha   90.00
_cell.angle_beta   90.00
_cell.angle_gamma   90.00
#
_symmetry.space_group_name_H-M   'P 1'
#
loop_
_entity.id
_entity.type
_entity.pdbx_description
1 polymer ?
#
loop_
_entity_poly.entity_id
_entity_poly.type
_entity_poly.pdbx_seq_one_letter_code
_entity_poly.pdbx_strand_id
1 'polypeptide(L)'
;MLEDIEIMHFMGINAYRFSISRPRILPRGRFGEINAAGVSFYNKILELKGIEPFVTMCHHDFPQEREVRYGSWLSSQMQEDYVHYAETCFKIFGDRVKYWVTINEPNLFADMAYIRGHYPPAHCSEPFGNCSVGNSDVEPLTVMHNMLLAHAKAAKLYRDSFQAKQEGVIGIVVSAMMYEPLHENEFDRDAVNRAMAFNVAW
;
A
#
# COMPACT_ATOMS: atom_id res chain seq x y z
N MET A 1 -7.30 -0.30 -21.25
CA MET A 1 -7.22 -1.45 -20.34
C MET A 1 -7.11 -2.79 -21.05
N LEU A 2 -8.09 -3.25 -21.83
CA LEU A 2 -7.85 -4.43 -22.69
C LEU A 2 -6.78 -4.12 -23.74
N GLU A 3 -6.81 -2.91 -24.32
CA GLU A 3 -5.74 -2.39 -25.18
C GLU A 3 -4.36 -2.40 -24.50
N ASP A 4 -4.27 -1.92 -23.25
CA ASP A 4 -3.03 -1.96 -22.46
C ASP A 4 -2.50 -3.41 -22.32
N ILE A 5 -3.37 -4.40 -22.11
CA ILE A 5 -2.98 -5.82 -22.03
C ILE A 5 -2.46 -6.34 -23.38
N GLU A 6 -3.09 -5.96 -24.50
CA GLU A 6 -2.59 -6.32 -25.84
C GLU A 6 -1.21 -5.73 -26.10
N ILE A 7 -0.98 -4.46 -25.72
CA ILE A 7 0.30 -3.79 -25.88
C ILE A 7 1.37 -4.48 -25.03
N MET A 8 1.08 -4.76 -23.76
CA MET A 8 2.02 -5.47 -22.88
C MET A 8 2.36 -6.87 -23.40
N HIS A 9 1.36 -7.59 -23.91
CA HIS A 9 1.58 -8.90 -24.52
C HIS A 9 2.44 -8.81 -25.78
N PHE A 10 2.16 -7.83 -26.66
CA PHE A 10 2.94 -7.57 -27.87
C PHE A 10 4.41 -7.21 -27.54
N MET A 11 4.65 -6.47 -26.46
CA MET A 11 5.99 -6.14 -25.98
C MET A 11 6.73 -7.33 -25.33
N GLY A 12 6.07 -8.48 -25.14
CA GLY A 12 6.67 -9.65 -24.50
C GLY A 12 6.85 -9.50 -22.99
N ILE A 13 6.06 -8.65 -22.34
CA ILE A 13 6.08 -8.48 -20.88
C ILE A 13 5.52 -9.74 -20.22
N ASN A 14 6.21 -10.24 -19.20
CA ASN A 14 5.83 -11.47 -18.49
C ASN A 14 5.09 -11.23 -17.17
N ALA A 15 5.12 -10.01 -16.62
CA ALA A 15 4.40 -9.66 -15.40
C ALA A 15 3.82 -8.24 -15.48
N TYR A 16 2.63 -8.05 -14.91
CA TYR A 16 1.97 -6.75 -14.85
C TYR A 16 1.64 -6.37 -13.41
N ARG A 17 2.28 -5.30 -12.93
CA ARG A 17 2.01 -4.74 -11.61
C ARG A 17 0.92 -3.68 -11.67
N PHE A 18 -0.17 -3.88 -10.94
CA PHE A 18 -1.28 -2.92 -10.83
C PHE A 18 -1.86 -2.91 -9.42
N SER A 19 -2.70 -1.92 -9.10
CA SER A 19 -3.40 -1.85 -7.82
C SER A 19 -4.89 -2.14 -7.93
N ILE A 20 -5.45 -2.76 -6.89
CA ILE A 20 -6.90 -2.89 -6.72
C ILE A 20 -7.38 -1.70 -5.90
N SER A 21 -8.34 -0.97 -6.46
CA SER A 21 -8.95 0.17 -5.81
C SER A 21 -9.93 -0.31 -4.74
N ARG A 22 -9.61 -0.04 -3.49
CA ARG A 22 -10.40 -0.45 -2.33
C ARG A 22 -11.86 0.03 -2.37
N PRO A 23 -12.19 1.30 -2.70
CA PRO A 23 -13.59 1.73 -2.82
C PRO A 23 -14.36 1.03 -3.94
N ARG A 24 -13.69 0.46 -4.96
CA ARG A 24 -14.36 -0.31 -6.00
C ARG A 24 -14.79 -1.68 -5.53
N ILE A 25 -14.06 -2.31 -4.61
CA ILE A 25 -14.39 -3.63 -4.05
C ILE A 25 -15.30 -3.51 -2.83
N LEU A 26 -14.95 -2.63 -1.88
CA LEU A 26 -15.68 -2.40 -0.63
C LEU A 26 -15.97 -0.90 -0.47
N PRO A 27 -17.04 -0.36 -1.10
CA PRO A 27 -17.36 1.06 -1.06
C PRO A 27 -17.53 1.61 0.35
N ARG A 28 -18.14 0.83 1.25
CA ARG A 28 -18.39 1.16 2.66
C ARG A 28 -17.48 0.39 3.64
N GLY A 29 -16.36 -0.13 3.15
CA GLY A 29 -15.44 -0.95 3.95
C GLY A 29 -16.12 -2.20 4.54
N ARG A 30 -15.80 -2.53 5.80
CA ARG A 30 -16.36 -3.69 6.51
C ARG A 30 -17.85 -3.56 6.86
N PHE A 31 -18.44 -2.38 6.66
CA PHE A 31 -19.82 -2.07 7.01
C PHE A 31 -20.79 -2.17 5.82
N GLY A 32 -20.31 -2.65 4.67
CA GLY A 32 -21.13 -2.81 3.48
C GLY A 32 -20.82 -4.09 2.73
N GLU A 33 -21.53 -4.26 1.62
CA GLU A 33 -21.39 -5.43 0.76
C GLU A 33 -20.27 -5.24 -0.27
N ILE A 34 -19.80 -6.37 -0.78
CA ILE A 34 -18.86 -6.42 -1.90
C ILE A 34 -19.56 -5.89 -3.15
N ASN A 35 -18.93 -4.93 -3.82
CA ASN A 35 -19.43 -4.41 -5.08
C ASN A 35 -19.07 -5.36 -6.24
N ALA A 36 -20.06 -6.13 -6.70
CA ALA A 36 -19.91 -7.10 -7.79
C ALA A 36 -19.37 -6.49 -9.09
N ALA A 37 -19.69 -5.23 -9.39
CA ALA A 37 -19.18 -4.55 -10.59
C ALA A 37 -17.66 -4.33 -10.50
N GLY A 38 -17.16 -3.96 -9.31
CA GLY A 38 -15.72 -3.83 -9.07
C GLY A 38 -14.99 -5.15 -9.19
N VAL A 39 -15.56 -6.21 -8.60
CA VAL A 39 -15.03 -7.57 -8.75
C VAL A 39 -14.97 -8.01 -10.21
N SER A 40 -16.05 -7.80 -10.96
CA SER A 40 -16.13 -8.15 -12.38
C SER A 40 -15.09 -7.41 -13.22
N PHE A 41 -14.82 -6.15 -12.89
CA PHE A 41 -13.79 -5.35 -13.54
C PHE A 41 -12.39 -5.96 -13.35
N TYR A 42 -11.99 -6.28 -12.12
CA TYR A 42 -10.67 -6.89 -11.87
C TYR A 42 -10.57 -8.32 -12.39
N ASN A 43 -11.67 -9.08 -12.39
CA ASN A 43 -11.69 -10.40 -13.03
C ASN A 43 -11.37 -10.31 -14.52
N LYS A 44 -11.89 -9.33 -15.24
CA LYS A 44 -11.56 -9.09 -16.65
C LYS A 44 -10.10 -8.69 -16.85
N ILE A 45 -9.53 -7.90 -15.93
CA ILE A 45 -8.09 -7.57 -15.98
C ILE A 45 -7.24 -8.82 -15.80
N LEU A 46 -7.65 -9.72 -14.89
CA LEU A 46 -6.94 -10.96 -14.58
C LEU A 46 -7.04 -12.02 -15.68
N GLU A 47 -7.79 -11.79 -16.77
CA GLU A 47 -7.73 -12.57 -18.02
C GLU A 47 -6.47 -12.19 -18.82
N LEU A 48 -5.32 -12.15 -18.13
CA LEU A 48 -4.02 -11.80 -18.69
C LEU A 48 -3.53 -12.95 -19.57
N LYS A 49 -3.14 -12.64 -20.82
CA LYS A 49 -2.68 -13.61 -21.84
C LYS A 49 -1.29 -14.17 -21.54
N GLY A 50 -1.16 -14.93 -20.45
CA GLY A 50 0.12 -15.49 -19.98
C GLY A 50 1.03 -14.49 -19.24
N ILE A 51 0.52 -13.30 -18.91
CA ILE A 51 1.22 -12.29 -18.09
C ILE A 51 0.87 -12.53 -16.63
N GLU A 52 1.87 -12.62 -15.75
CA GLU A 52 1.66 -12.83 -14.33
C GLU A 52 1.15 -11.56 -13.63
N PRO A 53 0.03 -11.61 -12.89
CA PRO A 53 -0.45 -10.45 -12.14
C PRO A 53 0.37 -10.24 -10.86
N PHE A 54 0.88 -9.02 -10.68
CA PHE A 54 1.53 -8.55 -9.45
C PHE A 54 0.68 -7.46 -8.78
N VAL A 55 -0.12 -7.85 -7.79
CA VAL A 55 -1.23 -7.02 -7.31
C VAL A 55 -0.85 -6.24 -6.07
N THR A 56 -1.01 -4.92 -6.12
CA THR A 56 -0.91 -4.01 -4.98
C THR A 56 -2.29 -3.75 -4.37
N MET A 57 -2.43 -3.94 -3.06
CA MET A 57 -3.73 -3.87 -2.38
C MET A 57 -4.06 -2.45 -1.90
N CYS A 58 -3.08 -1.69 -1.43
CA CYS A 58 -3.21 -0.28 -1.10
C CYS A 58 -2.11 0.53 -1.79
N HIS A 59 -2.53 1.48 -2.63
CA HIS A 59 -1.62 2.38 -3.34
C HIS A 59 -2.03 3.83 -3.07
N HIS A 60 -1.96 4.20 -1.78
CA HIS A 60 -2.39 5.49 -1.22
C HIS A 60 -3.90 5.77 -1.31
N ASP A 61 -4.69 4.83 -1.84
CA ASP A 61 -6.14 4.97 -1.96
C ASP A 61 -6.86 4.44 -0.71
N PHE A 62 -7.69 5.29 -0.12
CA PHE A 62 -8.70 4.89 0.85
C PHE A 62 -9.96 5.75 0.69
N PRO A 63 -11.17 5.21 0.94
CA PRO A 63 -12.41 5.96 0.88
C PRO A 63 -12.40 7.10 1.90
N GLN A 64 -12.81 8.30 1.47
CA GLN A 64 -12.95 9.49 2.31
C GLN A 64 -13.78 9.23 3.58
N GLU A 65 -14.74 8.31 3.52
CA GLU A 65 -15.57 7.94 4.67
C GLU A 65 -14.75 7.49 5.89
N ARG A 66 -13.58 6.86 5.70
CA ARG A 66 -12.71 6.42 6.79
C ARG A 66 -12.00 7.58 7.48
N GLU A 67 -11.60 8.56 6.67
CA GLU A 67 -10.99 9.79 7.17
C GLU A 67 -11.97 10.49 8.08
N VAL A 68 -13.22 10.65 7.62
CA VAL A 68 -14.30 11.29 8.38
C VAL A 68 -14.67 10.50 9.64
N ARG A 69 -14.70 9.16 9.58
CA ARG A 69 -15.15 8.32 10.71
C ARG A 69 -14.13 8.23 11.83
N TYR A 70 -12.83 8.08 11.51
CA TYR A 70 -11.82 7.78 12.53
C TYR A 70 -10.41 8.28 12.19
N GLY A 71 -10.20 9.11 11.17
CA GLY A 71 -8.87 9.63 10.80
C GLY A 71 -7.97 8.59 10.12
N SER A 72 -8.58 7.62 9.43
CA SER A 72 -7.87 6.62 8.61
C SER A 72 -6.65 5.98 9.32
N TRP A 73 -5.45 6.16 8.78
CA TRP A 73 -4.22 5.53 9.27
C TRP A 73 -3.71 6.07 10.61
N LEU A 74 -4.27 7.17 11.11
CA LEU A 74 -4.03 7.62 12.50
C LEU A 74 -4.74 6.72 13.52
N SER A 75 -5.72 5.91 13.09
CA SER A 75 -6.45 5.00 13.96
C SER A 75 -6.07 3.54 13.75
N SER A 76 -5.95 2.80 14.86
CA SER A 76 -5.78 1.34 14.84
C SER A 76 -6.96 0.62 14.19
N GLN A 77 -8.15 1.25 14.08
CA GLN A 77 -9.30 0.69 13.37
C GLN A 77 -9.00 0.41 11.89
N MET A 78 -8.10 1.19 11.26
CA MET A 78 -7.70 0.95 9.87
C MET A 78 -7.06 -0.42 9.67
N GLN A 79 -6.39 -0.97 10.70
CA GLN A 79 -5.78 -2.29 10.63
C GLN A 79 -6.83 -3.38 10.38
N GLU A 80 -7.92 -3.38 11.15
CA GLU A 80 -9.02 -4.35 11.01
C GLU A 80 -9.73 -4.19 9.68
N ASP A 81 -10.02 -2.94 9.33
CA ASP A 81 -10.63 -2.56 8.06
C ASP A 81 -9.79 -3.08 6.87
N TYR A 82 -8.46 -2.92 6.95
CA TYR A 82 -7.52 -3.34 5.91
C TYR A 82 -7.45 -4.86 5.80
N VAL A 83 -7.37 -5.56 6.93
CA VAL A 83 -7.34 -7.03 6.96
C VAL A 83 -8.60 -7.63 6.35
N HIS A 84 -9.78 -7.07 6.65
CA HIS A 84 -11.04 -7.52 6.05
C HIS A 84 -11.08 -7.34 4.53
N TYR A 85 -10.58 -6.19 4.05
CA TYR A 85 -10.41 -5.96 2.62
C TYR A 85 -9.42 -6.96 2.00
N ALA A 86 -8.30 -7.21 2.67
CA ALA A 86 -7.29 -8.11 2.17
C ALA A 86 -7.81 -9.55 2.05
N GLU A 87 -8.50 -10.04 3.08
CA GLU A 87 -9.18 -11.32 3.08
C GLU A 87 -10.14 -11.46 1.90
N THR A 88 -10.93 -10.40 1.64
CA THR A 88 -11.87 -10.35 0.52
C THR A 88 -11.14 -10.51 -0.81
N CYS A 89 -10.05 -9.78 -1.02
CA CYS A 89 -9.22 -9.90 -2.23
C CYS A 89 -8.61 -11.30 -2.38
N PHE A 90 -8.07 -11.89 -1.30
CA PHE A 90 -7.50 -13.25 -1.35
C PHE A 90 -8.55 -14.30 -1.72
N LYS A 91 -9.77 -14.20 -1.17
CA LYS A 91 -10.88 -15.11 -1.49
C LYS A 91 -11.31 -15.02 -2.95
N ILE A 92 -11.35 -13.81 -3.51
CA ILE A 92 -11.93 -13.56 -4.85
C ILE A 92 -10.91 -13.76 -5.97
N PHE A 93 -9.65 -13.34 -5.76
CA PHE A 93 -8.65 -13.25 -6.83
C PHE A 93 -7.44 -14.17 -6.62
N GLY A 94 -7.27 -14.75 -5.43
CA GLY A 94 -6.07 -15.52 -5.08
C GLY A 94 -5.95 -16.89 -5.77
N ASP A 95 -6.97 -17.31 -6.52
CA ASP A 95 -6.86 -18.43 -7.46
C ASP A 95 -5.86 -18.11 -8.59
N ARG A 96 -5.87 -16.86 -9.09
CA ARG A 96 -5.04 -16.38 -10.19
C ARG A 96 -3.87 -15.49 -9.76
N VAL A 97 -4.00 -14.77 -8.65
CA VAL A 97 -2.96 -13.85 -8.17
C VAL A 97 -1.99 -14.56 -7.24
N LYS A 98 -0.72 -14.65 -7.68
CA LYS A 98 0.36 -15.28 -6.93
C LYS A 98 1.31 -14.28 -6.25
N TYR A 99 1.34 -13.02 -6.67
CA TYR A 99 2.20 -12.00 -6.09
C TYR A 99 1.37 -10.86 -5.50
N TRP A 100 1.42 -10.72 -4.19
CA TRP A 100 0.68 -9.70 -3.44
C TRP A 100 1.63 -8.67 -2.83
N VAL A 101 1.41 -7.39 -3.13
CA VAL A 101 1.94 -6.25 -2.38
C VAL A 101 0.83 -5.72 -1.50
N THR A 102 1.04 -5.74 -0.21
CA THR A 102 0.09 -5.15 0.75
C THR A 102 -0.01 -3.64 0.57
N ILE A 103 1.08 -2.93 0.86
CA ILE A 103 1.14 -1.47 0.88
C ILE A 103 2.26 -1.01 -0.04
N ASN A 104 1.96 -0.02 -0.89
CA ASN A 104 2.96 0.70 -1.67
C ASN A 104 3.50 1.89 -0.87
N GLU A 105 4.82 1.96 -0.78
CA GLU A 105 5.60 3.12 -0.33
C GLU A 105 5.05 3.79 0.95
N PRO A 106 4.92 3.04 2.07
CA PRO A 106 4.39 3.60 3.31
C PRO A 106 5.24 4.76 3.83
N ASN A 107 6.55 4.72 3.59
CA ASN A 107 7.51 5.75 3.97
C ASN A 107 7.26 7.08 3.23
N LEU A 108 7.08 7.01 1.91
CA LEU A 108 6.73 8.17 1.10
C LEU A 108 5.37 8.72 1.50
N PHE A 109 4.40 7.85 1.76
CA PHE A 109 3.08 8.26 2.21
C PHE A 109 3.12 8.99 3.56
N ALA A 110 3.85 8.46 4.54
CA ALA A 110 3.99 9.08 5.85
C ALA A 110 4.65 10.46 5.76
N ASP A 111 5.71 10.62 4.95
CA ASP A 111 6.35 11.92 4.71
C ASP A 111 5.40 12.91 4.02
N MET A 112 4.85 12.52 2.87
CA MET A 112 4.07 13.45 2.06
C MET A 112 2.73 13.81 2.67
N ALA A 113 2.08 12.91 3.43
CA ALA A 113 0.74 13.14 3.98
C ALA A 113 0.73 13.70 5.41
N TYR A 114 1.76 13.37 6.23
CA TYR A 114 1.78 13.68 7.67
C TYR A 114 3.04 14.41 8.15
N ILE A 115 4.08 14.56 7.32
CA ILE A 115 5.20 15.48 7.61
C ILE A 115 5.02 16.78 6.85
N ARG A 116 4.93 16.69 5.51
CA ARG A 116 4.90 17.83 4.59
C ARG A 116 3.48 18.31 4.24
N GLY A 117 2.48 17.48 4.47
CA GLY A 117 1.08 17.80 4.17
C GLY A 117 0.77 18.04 2.68
N HIS A 118 1.57 17.49 1.76
CA HIS A 118 1.36 17.60 0.31
C HIS A 118 0.36 16.56 -0.23
N TYR A 119 0.22 15.42 0.44
CA TYR A 119 -0.77 14.39 0.12
C TYR A 119 -1.94 14.46 1.11
N PRO A 120 -3.16 14.01 0.73
CA PRO A 120 -4.24 13.84 1.67
C PRO A 120 -3.84 12.94 2.85
N PRO A 121 -4.21 13.28 4.11
CA PRO A 121 -5.15 14.34 4.51
C PRO A 121 -4.55 15.75 4.66
N ALA A 122 -3.31 15.98 4.22
CA ALA A 122 -2.59 17.25 4.29
C ALA A 122 -2.34 17.71 5.73
N HIS A 123 -1.86 16.81 6.57
CA HIS A 123 -1.46 17.10 7.94
C HIS A 123 0.01 17.52 7.97
N CYS A 124 0.30 18.61 8.68
CA CYS A 124 1.67 19.05 8.95
C CYS A 124 1.72 20.06 10.11
N SER A 125 2.91 20.25 10.67
CA SER A 125 3.22 21.31 11.63
C SER A 125 4.56 21.98 11.29
N GLU A 126 4.82 23.15 11.87
CA GLU A 126 6.13 23.80 11.81
C GLU A 126 7.23 22.84 12.28
N PRO A 127 8.44 22.86 11.67
CA PRO A 127 8.89 23.75 10.59
C PRO A 127 8.55 23.26 9.17
N PHE A 128 7.79 22.16 9.03
CA PHE A 128 7.57 21.50 7.74
C PHE A 128 6.46 22.13 6.91
N GLY A 129 5.52 22.83 7.57
CA GLY A 129 4.50 23.63 6.91
C GLY A 129 3.49 24.21 7.90
N ASN A 130 2.56 24.99 7.36
CA ASN A 130 1.50 25.67 8.13
C ASN A 130 0.12 25.10 7.77
N CYS A 131 -0.04 23.78 7.92
CA CYS A 131 -1.32 23.10 7.73
C CYS A 131 -2.29 23.47 8.84
N SER A 132 -3.59 23.35 8.57
CA SER A 132 -4.63 23.66 9.56
C SER A 132 -4.64 22.71 10.76
N VAL A 133 -4.11 21.50 10.58
CA VAL A 133 -4.05 20.41 11.56
C VAL A 133 -2.82 19.54 11.30
N GLY A 134 -2.41 18.77 12.31
CA GLY A 134 -1.36 17.78 12.20
C GLY A 134 -0.28 17.94 13.27
N ASN A 135 0.58 16.93 13.36
CA ASN A 135 1.81 16.97 14.15
C ASN A 135 2.88 16.13 13.46
N SER A 136 3.80 16.81 12.77
CA SER A 136 4.85 16.17 11.95
C SER A 136 5.87 15.36 12.76
N ASP A 137 5.91 15.50 14.08
CA ASP A 137 6.81 14.70 14.95
C ASP A 137 6.18 13.37 15.39
N VAL A 138 4.84 13.26 15.38
CA VAL A 138 4.11 12.14 16.01
C VAL A 138 3.25 11.36 15.03
N GLU A 139 2.53 12.06 14.15
CA GLU A 139 1.58 11.43 13.22
C GLU A 139 2.24 10.47 12.22
N PRO A 140 3.39 10.78 11.61
CA PRO A 140 4.08 9.86 10.69
C PRO A 140 4.45 8.53 11.36
N LEU A 141 4.88 8.58 12.64
CA LEU A 141 5.20 7.38 13.44
C LEU A 141 3.95 6.54 13.69
N THR A 142 2.84 7.19 14.02
CA THR A 142 1.55 6.53 14.26
C THR A 142 1.02 5.86 12.99
N VAL A 143 1.08 6.56 11.86
CA VAL A 143 0.63 6.07 10.55
C VAL A 143 1.49 4.90 10.10
N MET A 144 2.82 5.03 10.14
CA MET A 144 3.73 3.94 9.78
C MET A 144 3.47 2.71 10.65
N HIS A 145 3.32 2.89 11.96
CA HIS A 145 3.03 1.80 12.89
C HIS A 145 1.74 1.06 12.52
N ASN A 146 0.65 1.78 12.25
CA ASN A 146 -0.61 1.17 11.83
C ASN A 146 -0.51 0.46 10.48
N MET A 147 0.23 1.03 9.51
CA MET A 147 0.47 0.39 8.20
C MET A 147 1.27 -0.90 8.34
N LEU A 148 2.35 -0.93 9.13
CA LEU A 148 3.17 -2.11 9.37
C LEU A 148 2.38 -3.20 10.11
N LEU A 149 1.57 -2.84 11.11
CA LEU A 149 0.69 -3.81 11.78
C LEU A 149 -0.38 -4.36 10.84
N ALA A 150 -0.96 -3.52 9.96
CA ALA A 150 -1.93 -3.96 8.96
C ALA A 150 -1.28 -4.92 7.94
N HIS A 151 -0.06 -4.62 7.49
CA HIS A 151 0.75 -5.52 6.67
C HIS A 151 0.97 -6.86 7.38
N ALA A 152 1.48 -6.85 8.61
CA ALA A 152 1.80 -8.05 9.37
C ALA A 152 0.56 -8.93 9.58
N LYS A 153 -0.59 -8.32 9.93
CA LYS A 153 -1.86 -9.04 10.09
C LYS A 153 -2.35 -9.66 8.78
N ALA A 154 -2.30 -8.93 7.67
CA ALA A 154 -2.71 -9.44 6.36
C ALA A 154 -1.77 -10.54 5.85
N ALA A 155 -0.46 -10.38 6.03
CA ALA A 155 0.54 -11.39 5.70
C ALA A 155 0.34 -12.67 6.51
N LYS A 156 0.14 -12.54 7.83
CA LYS A 156 -0.18 -13.69 8.69
C LYS A 156 -1.44 -14.40 8.23
N LEU A 157 -2.52 -13.66 7.99
CA LEU A 157 -3.78 -14.23 7.48
C LEU A 157 -3.58 -14.99 6.17
N TYR A 158 -2.82 -14.43 5.22
CA TYR A 158 -2.52 -15.07 3.95
C TYR A 158 -1.79 -16.41 4.15
N ARG A 159 -0.72 -16.39 4.95
CA ARG A 159 0.09 -17.59 5.25
C ARG A 159 -0.74 -18.69 5.92
N ASP A 160 -1.53 -18.31 6.91
CA ASP A 160 -2.29 -19.27 7.73
C ASP A 160 -3.47 -19.89 6.97
N SER A 161 -4.15 -19.10 6.11
CA SER A 161 -5.46 -19.49 5.55
C SER A 161 -5.48 -19.70 4.03
N PHE A 162 -4.52 -19.14 3.28
CA PHE A 162 -4.59 -19.10 1.82
C PHE A 162 -3.35 -19.67 1.14
N GLN A 163 -2.15 -19.51 1.72
CA GLN A 163 -0.90 -19.83 1.05
C GLN A 163 -0.77 -21.31 0.67
N ALA A 164 -1.22 -22.24 1.52
CA ALA A 164 -1.15 -23.67 1.21
C ALA A 164 -1.97 -24.08 -0.04
N LYS A 165 -3.03 -23.33 -0.37
CA LYS A 165 -3.88 -23.60 -1.54
C LYS A 165 -3.53 -22.72 -2.74
N GLN A 166 -3.15 -21.47 -2.47
CA GLN A 166 -2.92 -20.46 -3.51
C GLN A 166 -1.46 -20.39 -3.94
N GLU A 167 -0.53 -20.87 -3.12
CA GLU A 167 0.90 -20.97 -3.42
C GLU A 167 1.55 -19.62 -3.82
N GLY A 168 0.96 -18.51 -3.40
CA GLY A 168 1.49 -17.18 -3.67
C GLY A 168 2.47 -16.68 -2.61
N VAL A 169 3.02 -15.50 -2.87
CA VAL A 169 3.91 -14.74 -2.00
C VAL A 169 3.30 -13.38 -1.69
N ILE A 170 3.58 -12.88 -0.49
CA ILE A 170 3.05 -11.60 0.00
C ILE A 170 4.18 -10.75 0.59
N GLY A 171 4.22 -9.48 0.19
CA GLY A 171 5.25 -8.53 0.59
C GLY A 171 4.74 -7.10 0.73
N ILE A 172 5.68 -6.19 0.89
CA ILE A 172 5.50 -4.74 0.97
C ILE A 172 6.48 -4.08 0.00
N VAL A 173 6.09 -2.95 -0.60
CA VAL A 173 6.97 -2.17 -1.49
C VAL A 173 7.32 -0.88 -0.77
N VAL A 174 8.60 -0.55 -0.71
CA VAL A 174 9.13 0.64 -0.03
C VAL A 174 9.76 1.56 -1.06
N SER A 175 9.57 2.88 -0.89
CA SER A 175 10.24 3.86 -1.76
C SER A 175 11.70 3.93 -1.35
N ALA A 176 12.60 3.49 -2.23
CA ALA A 176 14.02 3.34 -1.90
C ALA A 176 14.87 4.28 -2.75
N MET A 177 15.38 5.33 -2.12
CA MET A 177 16.42 6.19 -2.71
C MET A 177 17.79 5.65 -2.32
N MET A 178 18.73 5.67 -3.27
CA MET A 178 20.13 5.41 -2.97
C MET A 178 20.77 6.67 -2.41
N TYR A 179 21.56 6.52 -1.34
CA TYR A 179 22.30 7.61 -0.72
C TYR A 179 23.81 7.33 -0.82
N GLU A 180 24.57 8.36 -1.16
CA GLU A 180 26.02 8.34 -1.17
C GLU A 180 26.55 9.45 -0.25
N PRO A 181 27.71 9.25 0.40
CA PRO A 181 28.28 10.26 1.29
C PRO A 181 28.70 11.48 0.46
N LEU A 182 28.37 12.68 0.93
CA LEU A 182 28.72 13.92 0.21
C LEU A 182 30.24 14.14 0.15
N HIS A 183 30.94 13.78 1.22
CA HIS A 183 32.40 13.78 1.29
C HIS A 183 32.91 12.42 1.80
N GLU A 184 34.17 12.12 1.49
CA GLU A 184 34.86 10.92 1.97
C GLU A 184 35.27 11.03 3.45
N ASN A 185 34.30 11.15 4.36
CA ASN A 185 34.52 11.16 5.79
C ASN A 185 33.53 10.22 6.52
N GLU A 186 33.82 9.92 7.78
CA GLU A 186 33.02 9.01 8.61
C GLU A 186 31.64 9.58 8.93
N PHE A 187 31.54 10.90 9.16
CA PHE A 187 30.27 11.56 9.49
C PHE A 187 29.23 11.46 8.37
N ASP A 188 29.65 11.60 7.12
CA ASP A 188 28.77 11.51 5.94
C ASP A 188 28.41 10.04 5.65
N ARG A 189 29.33 9.10 5.89
CA ARG A 189 29.01 7.65 5.83
C ARG A 189 27.95 7.28 6.88
N ASP A 190 28.07 7.81 8.09
CA ASP A 190 27.05 7.62 9.13
C ASP A 190 25.74 8.33 8.78
N ALA A 191 25.79 9.49 8.11
CA ALA A 191 24.60 10.18 7.63
C ALA A 191 23.85 9.36 6.57
N VAL A 192 24.57 8.70 5.65
CA VAL A 192 24.00 7.75 4.69
C VAL A 192 23.30 6.60 5.40
N ASN A 193 23.95 5.99 6.41
CA ASN A 193 23.35 4.92 7.19
C ASN A 193 22.06 5.37 7.88
N ARG A 194 22.02 6.57 8.46
CA ARG A 194 20.80 7.16 9.03
C ARG A 194 19.75 7.40 7.96
N ALA A 195 20.10 7.98 6.81
CA ALA A 195 19.16 8.22 5.73
C ALA A 195 18.50 6.92 5.23
N MET A 196 19.30 5.87 5.03
CA MET A 196 18.80 4.53 4.67
C MET A 196 17.90 3.94 5.75
N ALA A 197 18.26 4.07 7.02
CA ALA A 197 17.47 3.55 8.14
C ALA A 197 16.10 4.22 8.23
N PHE A 198 16.03 5.55 8.07
CA PHE A 198 14.78 6.30 8.17
C PHE A 198 13.92 6.27 6.90
N ASN A 199 14.49 5.96 5.72
CA ASN A 199 13.72 5.88 4.48
C ASN A 199 13.31 4.45 4.15
N VAL A 200 14.22 3.48 4.24
CA VAL A 200 13.99 2.12 3.71
C VAL A 200 13.72 1.11 4.83
N ALA A 201 14.44 1.19 5.94
CA ALA A 201 14.37 0.20 7.00
C ALA A 201 13.28 0.47 8.07
N TRP A 202 12.65 1.64 8.01
CA TRP A 202 11.63 2.10 8.96
C TRP A 202 10.38 1.20 8.95
#